data_AF-A0A1Q3C4X8-F1
#
_entry.id   AF-A0A1Q3C4X8-F1
#
_cell.length_a   1.000
_cell.length_b   1.000
_cell.length_c   1.000
_cell.angle_alpha   90.00
_cell.angle_beta   90.00
_cell.angle_gamma   90.00
#
_symmetry.space_group_name_H-M   'P 1'
#
loop_
_entity.id
_entity.type
_entity.pdbx_description
1 polymer ?
#
loop_
_entity_poly.entity_id
_entity_poly.type
_entity_poly.pdbx_seq_one_letter_code
_entity_poly.pdbx_strand_id
1 'polypeptide(L)'
;GVLKVSKGNLVVMKGTKVNHLYHLQGSTVMGFADVASSSVSEDDRTKLWHMGLGHMSERGLSTLSKRGLLCGEHTTPLEFCEHCVVGKHTRVKFSTGTHSIKGTLDYIHSDLWGPAQV
;
A
#
# COMPACT_ATOMS: atom_id res chain seq x y z
N GLY A 1 -10.95 -7.63 -29.41
CA GLY A 1 -9.79 -6.87 -29.92
C GLY A 1 -8.52 -7.57 -29.53
N VAL A 2 -7.45 -7.47 -30.32
CA VAL A 2 -6.15 -8.12 -30.03
C VAL A 2 -5.06 -7.06 -30.01
N LEU A 3 -4.30 -7.01 -28.92
CA LEU A 3 -3.07 -6.23 -28.80
C LEU A 3 -1.90 -7.07 -29.34
N LYS A 4 -1.06 -6.48 -30.19
CA LYS A 4 0.22 -7.07 -30.61
C LYS A 4 1.30 -6.02 -30.41
N VAL A 5 2.38 -6.39 -29.75
CA VAL A 5 3.58 -5.58 -29.60
C VAL A 5 4.70 -6.31 -30.34
N SER A 6 5.39 -5.60 -31.23
CA SER A 6 6.48 -6.16 -32.04
C SER A 6 7.74 -5.30 -31.97
N LYS A 7 8.89 -5.96 -32.07
CA LYS A 7 10.21 -5.34 -32.26
C LYS A 7 10.72 -5.80 -33.62
N GLY A 8 10.54 -4.97 -34.65
CA GLY A 8 10.71 -5.39 -36.04
C GLY A 8 9.70 -6.47 -36.42
N ASN A 9 10.17 -7.56 -37.04
CA ASN A 9 9.33 -8.69 -37.44
C ASN A 9 9.03 -9.68 -36.29
N LEU A 10 9.63 -9.49 -35.11
CA LEU A 10 9.41 -10.34 -33.95
C LEU A 10 8.23 -9.81 -33.13
N VAL A 11 7.19 -10.63 -32.95
CA VAL A 11 6.11 -10.34 -31.99
C VAL A 11 6.60 -10.69 -30.59
N VAL A 12 6.78 -9.68 -29.74
CA VAL A 12 7.28 -9.83 -28.37
C VAL A 12 6.16 -10.07 -27.36
N MET A 13 4.95 -9.63 -27.67
CA MET A 13 3.79 -9.78 -26.79
C MET A 13 2.50 -9.77 -27.63
N LYS A 14 1.55 -10.62 -27.25
CA LYS A 14 0.20 -10.62 -27.80
C LYS A 14 -0.81 -10.69 -26.65
N GLY A 15 -1.91 -9.97 -26.74
CA GLY A 15 -2.97 -10.03 -25.73
C GLY A 15 -4.37 -9.96 -26.31
N THR A 16 -5.31 -10.69 -25.73
CA THR A 16 -6.72 -10.70 -26.13
C THR A 16 -7.55 -9.81 -25.21
N LYS A 17 -8.39 -8.95 -25.77
CA LYS A 17 -9.26 -8.06 -24.99
C LYS A 17 -10.46 -8.84 -24.47
N VAL A 18 -10.60 -8.90 -23.15
CA VAL A 18 -11.75 -9.48 -22.42
C VAL A 18 -12.18 -8.46 -21.37
N ASN A 19 -13.46 -8.06 -21.36
CA ASN A 19 -14.02 -7.11 -20.37
C ASN A 19 -13.17 -5.86 -20.16
N HIS A 20 -12.74 -5.22 -21.25
CA HIS A 20 -11.88 -4.03 -21.25
C HIS A 20 -10.42 -4.24 -20.77
N LEU A 21 -10.07 -5.43 -20.29
CA LEU A 21 -8.69 -5.82 -19.96
C LEU A 21 -8.05 -6.58 -21.13
N TYR A 22 -6.72 -6.52 -21.26
CA TYR A 22 -5.99 -7.37 -22.21
C TYR A 22 -5.30 -8.52 -21.47
N HIS A 23 -5.68 -9.75 -21.79
CA HIS A 23 -5.06 -10.96 -21.25
C HIS A 23 -3.88 -11.37 -22.11
N LEU A 24 -2.71 -11.56 -21.51
CA LEU A 24 -1.51 -12.01 -22.23
C LEU A 24 -1.74 -13.40 -22.84
N GLN A 25 -1.49 -13.53 -24.15
CA GLN A 25 -1.51 -14.78 -24.88
C GLN A 25 -0.08 -15.31 -24.99
N GLY A 26 0.37 -15.99 -23.94
CA GLY A 26 1.71 -16.60 -23.85
C GLY A 26 2.08 -16.91 -22.41
N SER A 27 3.22 -17.58 -22.21
CA SER A 27 3.86 -17.73 -20.90
C SER A 27 4.99 -16.72 -20.77
N THR A 28 5.07 -16.06 -19.61
CA THR A 28 6.24 -15.26 -19.27
C THR A 28 7.35 -16.21 -18.86
N VAL A 29 8.47 -16.22 -19.57
CA VAL A 29 9.69 -16.83 -19.04
C VAL A 29 10.17 -15.91 -17.93
N MET A 30 9.80 -16.21 -16.69
CA MET A 30 10.47 -15.63 -15.54
C MET A 30 11.88 -16.21 -15.58
N GLY A 31 12.84 -15.41 -16.08
CA GLY A 31 14.22 -15.67 -15.75
C GLY A 31 14.27 -15.70 -14.23
N PHE A 32 14.61 -16.84 -13.65
CA PHE A 32 15.12 -16.85 -12.29
C PHE A 32 16.35 -15.95 -12.34
N ALA A 33 16.21 -14.70 -11.94
CA ALA A 33 17.36 -13.98 -11.45
C ALA A 33 17.90 -14.89 -10.35
N ASP A 34 19.13 -15.37 -10.52
CA ASP A 34 19.83 -16.09 -9.49
C ASP A 34 20.08 -15.08 -8.36
N VAL A 35 19.04 -14.88 -7.55
CA VAL A 35 19.17 -14.16 -6.28
C VAL A 35 20.00 -15.12 -5.46
N ALA A 36 21.26 -14.77 -5.25
CA ALA A 36 22.17 -15.52 -4.38
C ALA A 36 21.38 -15.96 -3.15
N SER A 37 21.07 -17.25 -3.08
CA SER A 37 20.17 -17.80 -2.08
C SER A 37 20.97 -17.94 -0.79
N SER A 38 21.37 -16.81 -0.20
CA SER A 38 21.64 -16.78 1.23
C SER A 38 20.36 -17.25 1.89
N SER A 39 20.44 -18.19 2.82
CA SER A 39 19.30 -18.61 3.63
C SER A 39 18.76 -17.40 4.40
N VAL A 40 17.82 -16.68 3.79
CA VAL A 40 17.13 -15.55 4.38
C VAL A 40 16.30 -16.10 5.52
N SER A 41 16.51 -15.60 6.73
CA SER A 41 15.75 -16.04 7.89
C SER A 41 14.25 -15.74 7.69
N GLU A 42 13.35 -16.52 8.31
CA GLU A 42 11.90 -16.26 8.23
C GLU A 42 11.54 -14.83 8.68
N ASP A 43 12.31 -14.26 9.62
CA ASP A 43 12.17 -12.88 10.08
C ASP A 43 12.52 -11.86 8.99
N ASP A 44 13.64 -12.08 8.29
CA ASP A 44 14.05 -11.24 7.17
C ASP A 44 13.02 -11.30 6.04
N ARG A 45 12.43 -12.47 5.78
CA ARG A 45 11.43 -12.59 4.73
C ARG A 45 10.10 -11.94 5.08
N THR A 46 9.64 -12.05 6.32
CA THR A 46 8.45 -11.33 6.81
C THR A 46 8.65 -9.81 6.68
N LYS A 47 9.85 -9.31 7.01
CA LYS A 47 10.23 -7.91 6.84
C LYS A 47 10.25 -7.48 5.36
N LEU A 48 10.71 -8.35 4.45
CA LEU A 48 10.65 -8.08 3.01
C LEU A 48 9.20 -8.00 2.52
N TRP A 49 8.32 -8.91 2.95
CA TRP A 49 6.90 -8.83 2.61
C TRP A 49 6.23 -7.57 3.16
N HIS A 50 6.58 -7.19 4.39
CA HIS A 50 6.12 -5.94 4.99
C HIS A 50 6.46 -4.73 4.12
N MET A 51 7.73 -4.59 3.73
CA MET A 51 8.21 -3.47 2.90
C MET A 51 7.64 -3.55 1.47
N GLY A 52 7.70 -4.72 0.84
CA GLY A 52 7.27 -4.93 -0.54
C GLY A 52 5.77 -4.73 -0.77
N LEU A 53 4.95 -4.94 0.25
CA LEU A 53 3.50 -4.70 0.21
C LEU A 53 3.10 -3.31 0.72
N GLY A 54 4.05 -2.37 0.79
CA GLY A 54 3.76 -0.98 1.16
C GLY A 54 3.53 -0.82 2.67
N HIS A 55 4.43 -1.38 3.47
CA HIS A 55 4.36 -1.33 4.93
C HIS A 55 3.08 -1.97 5.50
N MET A 56 2.68 -3.14 4.98
CA MET A 56 1.46 -3.83 5.43
C MET A 56 1.52 -4.19 6.93
N SER A 57 0.38 -4.14 7.63
CA SER A 57 0.35 -4.53 9.05
C SER A 57 0.60 -6.03 9.23
N GLU A 58 1.09 -6.41 10.41
CA GLU A 58 1.29 -7.82 10.79
C GLU A 58 0.00 -8.65 10.61
N ARG A 59 -1.15 -8.08 11.03
CA ARG A 59 -2.46 -8.72 10.82
C ARG A 59 -2.79 -8.93 9.34
N GLY A 60 -2.41 -7.98 8.48
CA GLY A 60 -2.57 -8.09 7.04
C GLY A 60 -1.72 -9.22 6.47
N LEU A 61 -0.44 -9.26 6.85
CA LEU A 61 0.49 -10.32 6.45
C LEU A 61 0.02 -11.70 6.92
N SER A 62 -0.40 -11.83 8.19
CA SER A 62 -0.96 -13.08 8.72
C SER A 62 -2.19 -13.55 7.95
N THR A 63 -3.03 -12.62 7.48
CA THR A 63 -4.21 -12.94 6.66
C THR A 63 -3.79 -13.45 5.27
N LEU A 64 -2.77 -12.85 4.66
CA LEU A 64 -2.25 -13.30 3.36
C LEU A 64 -1.55 -14.66 3.47
N SER A 65 -0.76 -14.88 4.52
CA SER A 65 -0.11 -16.17 4.81
C SER A 65 -1.14 -17.28 4.97
N LYS A 66 -2.19 -17.08 5.77
CA LYS A 66 -3.30 -18.05 5.95
C LYS A 66 -4.04 -18.37 4.66
N ARG A 67 -4.06 -17.44 3.69
CA ARG A 67 -4.67 -17.64 2.37
C ARG A 67 -3.70 -18.23 1.35
N GLY A 68 -2.45 -18.49 1.72
CA GLY A 68 -1.40 -19.00 0.83
C GLY A 68 -0.91 -17.98 -0.21
N LEU A 69 -1.18 -16.68 0.00
CA LEU A 69 -0.85 -15.62 -0.97
C LEU A 69 0.59 -15.09 -0.85
N LEU A 70 1.34 -15.56 0.16
CA LEU A 70 2.75 -15.27 0.37
C LEU A 70 3.63 -16.45 -0.06
N CYS A 71 3.32 -17.09 -1.19
CA CYS A 71 4.08 -18.25 -1.70
C CYS A 71 4.25 -19.41 -0.69
N GLY A 72 3.25 -19.62 0.18
CA GLY A 72 3.27 -20.68 1.20
C GLY A 72 4.11 -20.37 2.43
N GLU A 73 4.53 -19.12 2.60
CA GLU A 73 5.45 -18.72 3.65
C GLU A 73 4.76 -18.33 4.96
N HIS A 74 5.42 -18.62 6.07
CA HIS A 74 4.95 -18.27 7.40
C HIS A 74 5.43 -16.87 7.78
N THR A 75 4.53 -16.09 8.37
CA THR A 75 4.87 -14.74 8.85
C THR A 75 5.26 -14.81 10.32
N THR A 76 6.41 -14.26 10.67
CA THR A 76 6.81 -14.06 12.06
C THR A 76 6.31 -12.70 12.58
N PRO A 77 6.39 -12.43 13.90
CA PRO A 77 6.04 -11.11 14.43
C PRO A 77 6.90 -10.01 13.80
N LEU A 78 6.30 -8.87 13.46
CA LEU A 78 7.05 -7.77 12.86
C LEU A 78 7.84 -7.01 13.94
N GLU A 79 9.11 -6.75 13.65
CA GLU A 79 9.89 -5.80 14.43
C GLU A 79 9.38 -4.36 14.27
N PHE A 80 9.87 -3.47 15.13
CA PHE A 80 9.59 -2.05 15.07
C PHE A 80 9.95 -1.47 13.70
N CYS A 81 9.00 -0.75 13.09
CA CYS A 81 9.19 -0.06 11.82
C CYS A 81 8.89 1.43 11.98
N GLU A 82 9.93 2.27 11.92
CA GLU A 82 9.80 3.73 12.03
C GLU A 82 8.90 4.32 10.95
N HIS A 83 9.03 3.86 9.70
CA HIS A 83 8.19 4.31 8.58
C HIS A 83 6.70 4.04 8.82
N CYS A 84 6.36 2.93 9.46
CA CYS A 84 4.98 2.65 9.84
C CYS A 84 4.47 3.63 10.88
N VAL A 85 5.28 3.92 11.90
CA VAL A 85 4.90 4.83 12.98
C VAL A 85 4.65 6.21 12.39
N VAL A 86 5.61 6.77 11.65
CA VAL A 86 5.48 8.10 11.06
C VAL A 86 4.37 8.14 10.01
N GLY A 87 4.26 7.12 9.16
CA GLY A 87 3.30 7.09 8.05
C GLY A 87 1.86 6.79 8.45
N LYS A 88 1.64 6.08 9.57
CA LYS A 88 0.30 5.70 10.06
C LYS A 88 -0.10 6.42 11.35
N HIS A 89 0.75 7.31 11.87
CA HIS A 89 0.40 8.12 13.03
C HIS A 89 -0.85 8.94 12.73
N THR A 90 -1.85 8.82 13.60
CA THR A 90 -3.08 9.62 13.51
C THR A 90 -2.99 10.78 14.49
N ARG A 91 -3.50 11.95 14.09
CA ARG A 91 -3.58 13.09 15.00
C ARG A 91 -4.53 12.75 16.15
N VAL A 92 -4.08 12.98 17.38
CA VAL A 92 -4.91 12.82 18.58
C VAL A 92 -6.16 13.69 18.43
N LYS A 93 -7.32 13.15 18.79
CA LYS A 93 -8.57 13.92 18.79
C LYS A 93 -8.47 15.01 19.86
N PHE A 94 -8.82 16.23 19.48
CA PHE A 94 -9.07 17.27 20.47
C PHE A 94 -10.26 16.87 21.34
N SER A 95 -10.20 17.19 22.63
CA SER A 95 -11.39 17.12 23.48
C SER A 95 -12.46 18.03 22.92
N THR A 96 -13.71 17.60 23.01
CA THR A 96 -14.84 18.45 22.62
C THR A 96 -14.89 19.65 23.56
N GLY A 97 -14.69 20.85 23.03
CA GLY A 97 -14.89 22.08 23.78
C GLY A 97 -16.36 22.24 24.14
N THR A 98 -16.70 22.24 25.42
CA THR A 98 -18.06 22.56 25.87
C THR A 98 -18.20 24.08 25.98
N HIS A 99 -18.89 24.68 25.03
CA HIS A 99 -19.27 26.10 25.07
C HIS A 99 -20.68 26.22 25.65
N SER A 100 -20.81 26.69 26.89
CA SER A 100 -22.10 27.03 27.50
C SER A 100 -22.17 28.54 27.73
N ILE A 101 -23.16 29.20 27.11
CA ILE A 101 -23.46 30.62 27.30
C ILE A 101 -24.72 30.76 28.15
N LYS A 102 -24.70 31.69 29.12
CA LYS A 102 -25.81 31.89 30.08
C LYS A 102 -26.59 33.17 29.80
N GLY A 103 -25.96 34.17 29.17
CA GLY A 103 -26.53 35.46 28.80
C GLY A 103 -26.25 35.85 27.35
N THR A 104 -26.89 36.93 26.92
CA THR A 104 -26.71 37.51 25.58
C THR A 104 -25.32 38.15 25.46
N LEU A 105 -24.58 37.85 24.39
CA LEU A 105 -23.21 38.32 24.11
C LEU A 105 -22.10 37.76 25.04
N ASP A 106 -22.36 36.70 25.82
CA ASP A 106 -21.33 36.06 26.67
C ASP A 106 -20.16 35.42 25.90
N TYR A 107 -20.37 35.10 24.61
CA TYR A 107 -19.36 34.49 23.76
C TYR A 107 -19.51 34.97 22.32
N ILE A 108 -18.46 35.59 21.76
CA ILE A 108 -18.43 36.10 20.40
C ILE A 108 -17.32 35.38 19.65
N HIS A 109 -17.68 34.68 18.57
CA HIS A 109 -16.71 34.09 17.65
C HIS A 109 -16.39 35.13 16.57
N SER A 110 -15.12 35.48 16.46
CA SER A 110 -14.61 36.41 15.45
C SER A 110 -13.57 35.67 14.64
N ASP A 111 -13.71 35.64 13.32
CA ASP A 111 -12.72 35.03 12.44
C ASP A 111 -12.23 36.06 11.42
N LEU A 112 -10.95 35.98 11.08
CA LEU A 112 -10.32 36.89 10.14
C LEU A 112 -10.19 36.19 8.79
N TRP A 113 -10.89 36.70 7.77
CA TRP A 113 -10.75 36.18 6.42
C TRP A 113 -9.45 36.66 5.78
N GLY A 114 -8.71 35.76 5.11
CA GLY A 114 -7.57 36.15 4.27
C GLY A 114 -6.96 35.00 3.47
N PRO A 115 -6.07 35.29 2.49
CA PRO A 115 -5.82 36.57 1.83
C PRO A 115 -6.82 36.80 0.68
N ALA A 116 -7.33 38.03 0.53
CA ALA A 116 -8.10 38.43 -0.65
C ALA A 116 -7.11 38.87 -1.75
N GLN A 117 -7.28 38.34 -2.96
CA GLN A 117 -6.51 38.84 -4.11
C GLN A 117 -6.96 40.28 -4.42
N VAL A 118 -5.99 41.17 -4.60
CA VAL A 118 -6.18 42.56 -5.04
C VAL A 118 -6.22 42.61 -6.56
#